data_AF-A0A7Z2ZNU1-F1
#
_entry.id   AF-A0A7Z2ZNU1-F1
#
_cell.length_a   1.000
_cell.length_b   1.000
_cell.length_c   1.000
_cell.angle_alpha   90.00
_cell.angle_beta   90.00
_cell.angle_gamma   90.00
#
_symmetry.space_group_name_H-M   'P 1'
#
loop_
_entity.id
_entity.type
_entity.pdbx_description
1 polymer ?
#
loop_
_entity_poly.entity_id
_entity_poly.type
_entity_poly.pdbx_seq_one_letter_code
_entity_poly.pdbx_strand_id
1 'polypeptide(L)'
;MYDIVKSPGKKVTEKWLEKAFAPLSDFLAREHPDEKDQMMGYLMFMGNEEGEFHYKNSITRAYIVFDQSGAVVSQSDSALQYQFEDMFGPRGEYKSLQEYCLHPSVTRWIEQSLNKSAVAKYGLEVGVFLQELWGPMVNYDFSDLKVGFPLRGPRLPYCLFLYPSEYHALVAFQFIGDEIVERRCSVAQYNDYLECERRLTIEGWRGIAIIREMLEHISALRRDMPLLVRNACPRR
;
A
#
# COMPACT_ATOMS: atom_id res chain seq x y z
N MET A 1 14.30 32.93 5.00
CA MET A 1 12.90 33.00 4.54
C MET A 1 12.82 32.20 3.26
N TYR A 2 11.94 31.21 3.21
CA TYR A 2 11.80 30.31 2.06
C TYR A 2 11.01 31.00 0.94
N ASP A 3 11.15 30.51 -0.29
CA ASP A 3 10.35 30.99 -1.43
C ASP A 3 8.92 30.41 -1.37
N ILE A 4 7.93 31.17 -1.86
CA ILE A 4 6.57 30.62 -2.05
C ILE A 4 6.63 29.51 -3.11
N VAL A 5 6.13 28.32 -2.74
CA VAL A 5 6.16 27.15 -3.61
C VAL A 5 4.77 26.91 -4.22
N LYS A 6 4.63 27.22 -5.51
CA LYS A 6 3.41 26.90 -6.26
C LYS A 6 3.36 25.41 -6.59
N SER A 7 2.15 24.86 -6.73
CA SER A 7 1.95 23.49 -7.19
C SER A 7 2.70 23.22 -8.50
N PRO A 8 3.31 22.03 -8.66
CA PRO A 8 4.12 21.73 -9.83
C PRO A 8 3.19 21.52 -11.02
N GLY A 9 3.34 22.35 -12.07
CA GLY A 9 2.36 22.41 -13.16
C GLY A 9 2.07 21.07 -13.86
N LYS A 10 3.07 20.46 -14.51
CA LYS A 10 2.90 19.18 -15.25
C LYS A 10 3.78 18.03 -14.74
N LYS A 11 4.86 18.34 -14.02
CA LYS A 11 5.83 17.36 -13.55
C LYS A 11 6.47 17.84 -12.26
N VAL A 12 6.53 16.95 -11.28
CA VAL A 12 7.33 17.14 -10.06
C VAL A 12 8.81 17.02 -10.44
N THR A 13 9.58 18.06 -10.16
CA THR A 13 11.05 18.05 -10.36
C THR A 13 11.75 17.95 -9.03
N GLU A 14 12.99 17.45 -9.02
CA GLU A 14 13.81 17.36 -7.82
C GLU A 14 14.01 18.73 -7.16
N LYS A 15 14.34 19.74 -7.96
CA LYS A 15 14.41 21.14 -7.50
C LYS A 15 13.10 21.67 -6.89
N TRP A 16 11.94 21.20 -7.38
CA TRP A 16 10.66 21.57 -6.78
C TRP A 16 10.45 20.88 -5.44
N LEU A 17 10.78 19.58 -5.34
CA LEU A 17 10.71 18.83 -4.08
C LEU A 17 11.63 19.43 -3.02
N GLU A 18 12.87 19.75 -3.38
CA GLU A 18 13.83 20.42 -2.49
C GLU A 18 13.23 21.71 -1.92
N LYS A 19 12.62 22.55 -2.76
CA LYS A 19 11.98 23.79 -2.29
C LYS A 19 10.74 23.52 -1.43
N ALA A 20 9.88 22.61 -1.87
CA ALA A 20 8.62 22.29 -1.21
C ALA A 20 8.84 21.74 0.20
N PHE A 21 9.91 20.96 0.39
CA PHE A 21 10.24 20.29 1.64
C PHE A 21 11.35 20.96 2.44
N ALA A 22 12.00 22.01 1.93
CA ALA A 22 13.09 22.69 2.62
C ALA A 22 12.77 23.08 4.08
N PRO A 23 11.65 23.77 4.40
CA PRO A 23 11.38 24.15 5.79
C PRO A 23 11.20 22.95 6.71
N LEU A 24 10.52 21.90 6.23
CA LEU A 24 10.33 20.67 7.00
C LEU A 24 11.66 19.91 7.18
N SER A 25 12.46 19.80 6.12
CA SER A 25 13.76 19.15 6.12
C SER A 25 14.74 19.81 7.08
N ASP A 26 14.76 21.15 7.12
CA ASP A 26 15.62 21.93 8.02
C ASP A 26 15.14 21.84 9.46
N PHE A 27 13.83 21.87 9.69
CA PHE A 27 13.23 21.62 11.00
C PHE A 27 13.60 20.24 11.54
N LEU A 28 13.39 19.18 10.75
CA LEU A 28 13.69 17.81 11.15
C LEU A 28 15.19 17.59 11.35
N ALA A 29 16.06 18.21 10.55
CA ALA A 29 17.50 18.14 10.75
C ALA A 29 17.94 18.76 12.08
N ARG A 30 17.20 19.76 12.57
CA ARG A 30 17.52 20.47 13.81
C ARG A 30 16.94 19.75 15.04
N GLU A 31 15.67 19.36 14.98
CA GLU A 31 14.95 18.81 16.15
C GLU A 31 15.01 17.28 16.23
N HIS A 32 15.13 16.59 15.09
CA HIS A 32 15.06 15.12 14.99
C HIS A 32 16.13 14.55 14.01
N PRO A 33 17.43 14.87 14.20
CA PRO A 33 18.48 14.58 13.20
C PRO A 33 18.60 13.10 12.85
N ASP A 34 18.44 12.21 13.83
CA ASP A 34 18.61 10.75 13.65
C ASP A 34 17.41 10.07 12.96
N GLU A 35 16.25 10.73 13.00
CA GLU A 35 14.95 10.17 12.56
C GLU A 35 14.37 10.92 11.36
N LYS A 36 15.09 11.93 10.88
CA LYS A 36 14.66 12.85 9.82
C LYS A 36 14.19 12.11 8.58
N ASP A 37 14.98 11.18 8.06
CA ASP A 37 14.69 10.49 6.80
C ASP A 37 13.43 9.61 6.92
N GLN A 38 13.23 9.00 8.09
CA GLN A 38 12.05 8.19 8.40
C GLN A 38 10.80 9.07 8.50
N MET A 39 10.85 10.18 9.25
CA MET A 39 9.74 11.12 9.38
C MET A 39 9.37 11.77 8.04
N MET A 40 10.38 12.19 7.27
CA MET A 40 10.22 12.75 5.93
C MET A 40 9.47 11.82 4.99
N GLY A 41 9.71 10.51 5.06
CA GLY A 41 9.06 9.51 4.22
C GLY A 41 7.54 9.44 4.40
N TYR A 42 7.00 9.92 5.52
CA TYR A 42 5.57 9.88 5.83
C TYR A 42 4.87 11.23 5.75
N LEU A 43 5.59 12.32 5.52
CA LEU A 43 5.03 13.66 5.41
C LEU A 43 4.82 14.05 3.95
N MET A 44 3.60 14.47 3.63
CA MET A 44 3.20 14.89 2.29
C MET A 44 2.99 16.40 2.25
N PHE A 45 3.68 17.09 1.35
CA PHE A 45 3.44 18.50 1.09
C PHE A 45 2.06 18.70 0.44
N MET A 46 1.19 19.43 1.13
CA MET A 46 -0.18 19.70 0.70
C MET A 46 -0.27 20.98 -0.14
N GLY A 47 0.59 21.95 0.16
CA GLY A 47 0.60 23.24 -0.53
C GLY A 47 1.35 24.31 0.26
N ASN A 48 1.61 25.43 -0.41
CA ASN A 48 2.00 26.68 0.23
C ASN A 48 0.88 27.70 -0.01
N GLU A 49 0.04 27.90 1.01
CA GLU A 49 -1.15 28.76 0.96
C GLU A 49 -0.95 29.90 1.95
N GLU A 50 -1.28 31.14 1.54
CA GLU A 50 -1.16 32.33 2.38
C GLU A 50 0.24 32.58 3.01
N GLY A 51 1.29 31.99 2.45
CA GLY A 51 2.66 32.08 2.99
C GLY A 51 2.97 31.03 4.06
N GLU A 52 2.17 29.98 4.16
CA GLU A 52 2.34 28.85 5.06
C GLU A 52 2.55 27.55 4.28
N PHE A 53 3.53 26.75 4.70
CA PHE A 53 3.78 25.41 4.16
C PHE A 53 2.98 24.37 4.95
N HIS A 54 2.04 23.70 4.29
CA HIS A 54 1.22 22.67 4.91
C HIS A 54 1.73 21.28 4.56
N TYR A 55 1.90 20.46 5.59
CA TYR A 55 2.25 19.05 5.44
C TYR A 55 1.26 18.18 6.18
N LYS A 56 1.00 17.00 5.62
CA LYS A 56 0.11 16.00 6.20
C LYS A 56 0.85 14.70 6.40
N ASN A 57 0.76 14.16 7.61
CA ASN A 57 1.23 12.81 7.90
C ASN A 57 0.32 11.80 7.20
N SER A 58 0.91 10.95 6.38
CA SER A 58 0.20 9.92 5.59
C SER A 58 -0.37 8.79 6.45
N ILE A 59 0.18 8.56 7.65
CA ILE A 59 -0.26 7.53 8.60
C ILE A 59 -1.38 8.11 9.48
N THR A 60 -1.07 9.17 10.22
CA THR A 60 -1.95 9.69 11.28
C THR A 60 -2.98 10.68 10.76
N ARG A 61 -2.81 11.15 9.50
CA ARG A 61 -3.57 12.24 8.87
C ARG A 61 -3.43 13.60 9.57
N ALA A 62 -2.57 13.68 10.57
CA ALA A 62 -2.30 14.88 11.34
C ALA A 62 -1.44 15.87 10.55
N TYR A 63 -1.49 17.16 10.91
CA TYR A 63 -0.89 18.23 10.13
C TYR A 63 0.26 18.92 10.88
N ILE A 64 1.24 19.35 10.11
CA ILE A 64 2.24 20.31 10.55
C ILE A 64 2.31 21.46 9.53
N VAL A 65 2.38 22.68 10.04
CA VAL A 65 2.31 23.92 9.27
C VAL A 65 3.48 24.80 9.67
N PHE A 66 4.17 25.33 8.68
CA PHE A 66 5.29 26.26 8.87
C PHE A 66 5.01 27.59 8.21
N ASP A 67 5.45 28.69 8.79
CA ASP A 67 5.42 29.98 8.12
C ASP A 67 6.55 30.10 7.07
N GLN A 68 6.56 31.21 6.35
CA GLN A 68 7.57 31.49 5.34
C GLN A 68 9.00 31.66 5.90
N SER A 69 9.15 31.83 7.21
CA SER A 69 10.45 31.87 7.88
C SER A 69 10.99 30.46 8.20
N GLY A 70 10.11 29.46 8.21
CA GLY A 70 10.40 28.09 8.66
C GLY A 70 10.10 27.85 10.13
N ALA A 71 9.39 28.75 10.79
CA ALA A 71 8.90 28.52 12.15
C ALA A 71 7.63 27.68 12.10
N VAL A 72 7.48 26.76 13.06
CA VAL A 72 6.26 25.97 13.21
C VAL A 72 5.14 26.90 13.66
N VAL A 73 4.09 27.01 12.85
CA VAL A 73 2.86 27.76 13.18
C VAL A 73 1.90 26.86 13.93
N SER A 74 1.77 25.62 13.47
CA SER A 74 0.87 24.63 14.06
C SER A 74 1.43 23.24 13.85
N GLN A 75 1.37 22.40 14.88
CA GLN A 75 1.75 21.00 14.83
C GLN A 75 0.76 20.20 15.65
N SER A 76 0.10 19.25 14.99
CA SER A 76 -0.73 18.26 15.67
C SER A 76 0.16 17.26 16.41
N ASP A 77 -0.29 16.73 17.55
CA ASP A 77 0.50 15.84 18.43
C ASP A 77 1.13 14.64 17.71
N SER A 78 0.43 14.09 16.70
CA SER A 78 0.87 12.93 15.91
C SER A 78 1.37 13.29 14.50
N ALA A 79 1.67 14.56 14.23
CA ALA A 79 2.13 15.01 12.91
C ALA A 79 3.50 14.43 12.54
N LEU A 80 4.39 14.26 13.52
CA LEU A 80 5.73 13.69 13.30
C LEU A 80 5.80 12.19 13.63
N GLN A 81 4.67 11.57 13.99
CA GLN A 81 4.65 10.17 14.37
C GLN A 81 4.92 9.28 13.15
N TYR A 82 6.02 8.53 13.24
CA TYR A 82 6.48 7.60 12.20
C TYR A 82 6.66 6.18 12.74
N GLN A 83 6.74 6.03 14.07
CA GLN A 83 6.74 4.74 14.77
C GLN A 83 5.31 4.28 15.02
N PHE A 84 5.06 3.01 14.71
CA PHE A 84 3.73 2.41 14.71
C PHE A 84 3.35 1.81 16.08
N GLU A 85 4.29 1.67 17.00
CA GLU A 85 4.08 0.92 18.25
C GLU A 85 3.04 1.59 19.18
N ASP A 86 2.93 2.91 19.17
CA ASP A 86 2.03 3.67 20.06
C ASP A 86 0.64 4.00 19.45
N MET A 87 0.37 3.62 18.20
CA MET A 87 -0.92 3.92 17.54
C MET A 87 -1.95 2.79 17.63
N PHE A 88 -1.54 1.62 18.11
CA PHE A 88 -2.44 0.49 18.28
C PHE A 88 -2.94 0.43 19.72
N GLY A 89 -4.14 0.97 19.94
CA GLY A 89 -4.94 0.59 21.11
C GLY A 89 -5.14 -0.94 21.18
N PRO A 90 -5.65 -1.46 22.31
CA PRO A 90 -5.76 -2.91 22.51
C PRO A 90 -6.56 -3.56 21.37
N ARG A 91 -5.94 -4.61 20.82
CA ARG A 91 -6.44 -5.59 19.84
C ARG A 91 -7.97 -5.58 19.71
N GLY A 92 -8.48 -4.92 18.68
CA GLY A 92 -9.90 -4.98 18.33
C GLY A 92 -10.19 -6.18 17.45
N GLU A 93 -11.19 -6.96 17.82
CA GLU A 93 -11.81 -8.00 16.99
C GLU A 93 -12.33 -7.38 15.67
N TYR A 94 -12.00 -7.98 14.51
CA TYR A 94 -12.67 -7.69 13.22
C TYR A 94 -14.10 -8.25 13.33
N LYS A 95 -15.25 -7.60 13.13
CA LYS A 95 -15.80 -6.59 12.21
C LYS A 95 -15.81 -7.00 10.73
N SER A 96 -17.00 -7.43 10.28
CA SER A 96 -17.28 -8.01 8.94
C SER A 96 -17.09 -7.01 7.78
N LEU A 97 -17.12 -7.48 6.52
CA LEU A 97 -17.04 -6.65 5.30
C LEU A 97 -17.98 -5.44 5.28
N GLN A 98 -19.12 -5.51 5.97
CA GLN A 98 -20.11 -4.43 6.10
C GLN A 98 -19.66 -3.29 7.02
N GLU A 99 -18.65 -3.54 7.85
CA GLU A 99 -18.10 -2.57 8.81
C GLU A 99 -16.85 -1.86 8.26
N TYR A 100 -16.29 -2.36 7.14
CA TYR A 100 -15.26 -1.67 6.39
C TYR A 100 -15.92 -0.71 5.39
N CYS A 101 -15.80 0.60 5.64
CA CYS A 101 -16.16 1.61 4.65
C CYS A 101 -15.16 1.60 3.48
N LEU A 102 -15.32 0.65 2.56
CA LEU A 102 -14.48 0.53 1.36
C LEU A 102 -14.72 1.70 0.40
N HIS A 103 -13.65 2.14 -0.25
CA HIS A 103 -13.74 3.16 -1.29
C HIS A 103 -14.65 2.68 -2.44
N PRO A 104 -15.51 3.54 -3.04
CA PRO A 104 -16.43 3.11 -4.10
C PRO A 104 -15.78 2.42 -5.29
N SER A 105 -14.55 2.79 -5.65
CA SER A 105 -13.79 2.09 -6.71
C SER A 105 -13.44 0.65 -6.34
N VAL A 106 -13.15 0.37 -5.06
CA VAL A 106 -12.83 -0.98 -4.58
C VAL A 106 -14.08 -1.85 -4.67
N THR A 107 -15.19 -1.37 -4.12
CA THR A 107 -16.49 -2.07 -4.18
C THR A 107 -16.88 -2.38 -5.62
N ARG A 108 -16.84 -1.36 -6.49
CA ARG A 108 -17.17 -1.53 -7.91
C ARG A 108 -16.28 -2.54 -8.60
N TRP A 109 -14.96 -2.51 -8.34
CA TRP A 109 -14.04 -3.44 -8.96
C TRP A 109 -14.28 -4.88 -8.51
N ILE A 110 -14.54 -5.11 -7.22
CA ILE A 110 -14.88 -6.43 -6.67
C ILE A 110 -16.14 -6.99 -7.33
N GLU A 111 -17.20 -6.18 -7.41
CA GLU A 111 -18.47 -6.58 -8.02
C GLU A 111 -18.34 -6.93 -9.51
N GLN A 112 -17.44 -6.26 -10.23
CA GLN A 112 -17.24 -6.45 -11.67
C GLN A 112 -16.26 -7.59 -11.99
N SER A 113 -15.25 -7.80 -11.14
CA SER A 113 -14.11 -8.66 -11.47
C SER A 113 -14.16 -10.02 -10.78
N LEU A 114 -14.86 -10.15 -9.65
CA LEU A 114 -14.98 -11.39 -8.90
C LEU A 114 -16.37 -12.00 -9.05
N ASN A 115 -16.43 -13.33 -9.21
CA ASN A 115 -17.70 -14.05 -9.16
C ASN A 115 -18.18 -14.24 -7.71
N LYS A 116 -19.46 -14.59 -7.51
CA LYS A 116 -20.06 -14.75 -6.18
C LYS A 116 -19.29 -15.71 -5.26
N SER A 117 -18.75 -16.79 -5.80
CA SER A 117 -17.97 -17.76 -5.01
C SER A 117 -16.63 -17.19 -4.56
N ALA A 118 -15.96 -16.42 -5.41
CA ALA A 118 -14.69 -15.77 -5.08
C ALA A 118 -14.91 -14.62 -4.07
N VAL A 119 -15.98 -13.84 -4.21
CA VAL A 119 -16.35 -12.81 -3.23
C VAL A 119 -16.65 -13.43 -1.87
N ALA A 120 -17.39 -14.53 -1.82
CA ALA A 120 -17.70 -15.20 -0.56
C ALA A 120 -16.46 -15.73 0.16
N LYS A 121 -15.43 -16.17 -0.59
CA LYS A 121 -14.22 -16.77 -0.02
C LYS A 121 -13.09 -15.77 0.26
N TYR A 122 -12.90 -14.78 -0.60
CA TYR A 122 -11.73 -13.88 -0.58
C TYR A 122 -12.11 -12.39 -0.58
N GLY A 123 -13.40 -12.06 -0.58
CA GLY A 123 -13.85 -10.68 -0.79
C GLY A 123 -13.34 -9.70 0.26
N LEU A 124 -13.22 -10.15 1.52
CA LEU A 124 -12.71 -9.32 2.60
C LEU A 124 -11.22 -9.06 2.40
N GLU A 125 -10.44 -10.11 2.20
CA GLU A 125 -8.99 -10.06 2.01
C GLU A 125 -8.63 -9.21 0.78
N VAL A 126 -9.35 -9.40 -0.32
CA VAL A 126 -9.18 -8.60 -1.55
C VAL A 126 -9.59 -7.15 -1.31
N GLY A 127 -10.71 -6.90 -0.62
CA GLY A 127 -11.16 -5.54 -0.30
C GLY A 127 -10.13 -4.78 0.52
N VAL A 128 -9.62 -5.42 1.58
CA VAL A 128 -8.56 -4.87 2.44
C VAL A 128 -7.28 -4.63 1.64
N PHE A 129 -6.84 -5.60 0.83
CA PHE A 129 -5.68 -5.43 -0.03
C PHE A 129 -5.82 -4.25 -1.01
N LEU A 130 -6.95 -4.16 -1.71
CA LEU A 130 -7.19 -3.09 -2.69
C LEU A 130 -7.31 -1.73 -2.02
N GLN A 131 -7.96 -1.65 -0.86
CA GLN A 131 -8.14 -0.41 -0.12
C GLN A 131 -6.82 0.08 0.50
N GLU A 132 -6.09 -0.82 1.16
CA GLU A 132 -5.05 -0.43 2.11
C GLU A 132 -3.62 -0.62 1.55
N LEU A 133 -3.42 -1.45 0.52
CA LEU A 133 -2.11 -1.77 -0.05
C LEU A 133 -1.98 -1.33 -1.50
N TRP A 134 -2.82 -1.86 -2.39
CA TRP A 134 -2.70 -1.60 -3.82
C TRP A 134 -3.25 -0.23 -4.22
N GLY A 135 -4.45 0.12 -3.77
CA GLY A 135 -5.14 1.38 -4.10
C GLY A 135 -4.30 2.63 -3.89
N PRO A 136 -3.60 2.81 -2.75
CA PRO A 136 -2.70 3.94 -2.55
C PRO A 136 -1.56 4.04 -3.58
N MET A 137 -1.06 2.91 -4.11
CA MET A 137 0.02 2.89 -5.09
C MET A 137 -0.44 3.28 -6.50
N VAL A 138 -1.70 2.98 -6.83
CA VAL A 138 -2.30 3.21 -8.16
C VAL A 138 -3.38 4.30 -8.14
N ASN A 139 -3.47 5.07 -7.06
CA ASN A 139 -4.49 6.09 -6.83
C ASN A 139 -5.93 5.58 -7.09
N TYR A 140 -6.21 4.35 -6.65
CA TYR A 140 -7.49 3.65 -6.80
C TYR A 140 -7.96 3.45 -8.26
N ASP A 141 -7.05 3.54 -9.24
CA ASP A 141 -7.26 3.06 -10.60
C ASP A 141 -6.85 1.60 -10.70
N PHE A 142 -7.82 0.72 -10.97
CA PHE A 142 -7.63 -0.73 -11.04
C PHE A 142 -7.79 -1.28 -12.46
N SER A 143 -7.72 -0.42 -13.47
CA SER A 143 -7.95 -0.79 -14.88
C SER A 143 -6.96 -1.84 -15.41
N ASP A 144 -5.73 -1.80 -14.92
CA ASP A 144 -4.65 -2.72 -15.27
C ASP A 144 -4.69 -4.04 -14.48
N LEU A 145 -5.48 -4.14 -13.41
CA LEU A 145 -5.50 -5.28 -12.51
C LEU A 145 -6.41 -6.40 -13.04
N LYS A 146 -5.87 -7.61 -13.18
CA LYS A 146 -6.57 -8.82 -13.62
C LYS A 146 -6.71 -9.85 -12.50
N VAL A 147 -7.71 -10.70 -12.67
CA VAL A 147 -8.07 -11.79 -11.75
C VAL A 147 -7.87 -13.14 -12.41
N GLY A 148 -7.35 -14.09 -11.65
CA GLY A 148 -7.23 -15.49 -12.02
C GLY A 148 -5.79 -15.90 -12.24
N PHE A 149 -5.59 -17.13 -12.66
CA PHE A 149 -4.25 -17.68 -12.80
C PHE A 149 -3.49 -16.96 -13.93
N PRO A 150 -2.32 -16.34 -13.66
CA PRO A 150 -1.64 -15.48 -14.64
C PRO A 150 -1.05 -16.27 -15.82
N LEU A 151 -0.93 -17.60 -15.68
CA LEU A 151 -0.50 -18.50 -16.74
C LEU A 151 -1.69 -19.29 -17.30
N ARG A 152 -1.51 -19.89 -18.48
CA ARG A 152 -2.50 -20.84 -19.01
C ARG A 152 -2.48 -22.12 -18.18
N GLY A 153 -3.62 -22.53 -17.64
CA GLY A 153 -3.71 -23.78 -16.90
C GLY A 153 -4.93 -23.90 -16.00
N PRO A 154 -5.04 -25.02 -15.27
CA PRO A 154 -6.10 -25.22 -14.29
C PRO A 154 -6.01 -24.17 -13.17
N ARG A 155 -7.15 -23.59 -12.81
CA ARG A 155 -7.27 -22.68 -11.68
C ARG A 155 -7.31 -23.49 -10.39
N LEU A 156 -6.60 -23.00 -9.37
CA LEU A 156 -6.62 -23.61 -8.05
C LEU A 156 -7.80 -23.05 -7.24
N PRO A 157 -8.70 -23.89 -6.71
CA PRO A 157 -9.89 -23.41 -5.99
C PRO A 157 -9.55 -22.76 -4.63
N TYR A 158 -8.37 -23.05 -4.09
CA TYR A 158 -7.87 -22.56 -2.81
C TYR A 158 -6.87 -21.40 -2.95
N CYS A 159 -6.69 -20.86 -4.17
CA CYS A 159 -5.94 -19.62 -4.38
C CYS A 159 -6.69 -18.67 -5.32
N LEU A 160 -6.66 -17.38 -5.00
CA LEU A 160 -7.03 -16.33 -5.94
C LEU A 160 -5.79 -15.53 -6.31
N PHE A 161 -5.56 -15.34 -7.60
CA PHE A 161 -4.43 -14.57 -8.09
C PHE A 161 -4.92 -13.23 -8.64
N LEU A 162 -4.26 -12.14 -8.23
CA LEU A 162 -4.42 -10.81 -8.79
C LEU A 162 -3.10 -10.36 -9.40
N TYR A 163 -3.11 -9.76 -10.59
CA TYR A 163 -1.87 -9.33 -11.24
C TYR A 163 -2.11 -8.15 -12.19
N PRO A 164 -1.18 -7.17 -12.24
CA PRO A 164 -1.27 -6.09 -13.20
C PRO A 164 -0.88 -6.58 -14.60
N SER A 165 -1.78 -6.47 -15.59
CA SER A 165 -1.54 -6.93 -16.96
C SER A 165 -0.72 -5.97 -17.81
N GLU A 166 -0.74 -4.67 -17.48
CA GLU A 166 0.01 -3.66 -18.23
C GLU A 166 1.39 -3.37 -17.63
N TYR A 167 1.68 -3.87 -16.43
CA TYR A 167 3.01 -3.76 -15.85
C TYR A 167 3.98 -4.70 -16.59
N HIS A 168 5.15 -4.17 -16.94
CA HIS A 168 6.23 -4.95 -17.54
C HIS A 168 6.76 -6.09 -16.65
N ALA A 169 6.38 -6.12 -15.38
CA ALA A 169 6.84 -7.11 -14.44
C ALA A 169 5.80 -8.19 -14.20
N LEU A 170 6.27 -9.42 -14.20
CA LEU A 170 5.47 -10.62 -13.99
C LEU A 170 5.25 -10.84 -12.49
N VAL A 171 4.45 -9.98 -11.86
CA VAL A 171 4.11 -10.08 -10.43
C VAL A 171 2.68 -10.57 -10.26
N ALA A 172 2.47 -11.55 -9.39
CA ALA A 172 1.15 -12.03 -9.04
C ALA A 172 0.96 -12.04 -7.51
N PHE A 173 -0.11 -11.42 -7.04
CA PHE A 173 -0.55 -11.46 -5.65
C PHE A 173 -1.43 -12.69 -5.46
N GLN A 174 -0.98 -13.62 -4.64
CA GLN A 174 -1.63 -14.90 -4.42
C GLN A 174 -2.30 -14.90 -3.06
N PHE A 175 -3.63 -14.80 -3.06
CA PHE A 175 -4.45 -14.97 -1.86
C PHE A 175 -4.62 -16.46 -1.61
N ILE A 176 -3.95 -16.97 -0.59
CA ILE A 176 -3.93 -18.39 -0.25
C ILE A 176 -5.01 -18.65 0.80
N GLY A 177 -5.88 -19.63 0.55
CA GLY A 177 -6.89 -20.05 1.52
C GLY A 177 -6.28 -20.80 2.70
N ASP A 178 -6.91 -20.65 3.87
CA ASP A 178 -6.53 -21.28 5.14
C ASP A 178 -6.37 -22.81 5.03
N GLU A 179 -7.03 -23.46 4.06
CA GLU A 179 -6.91 -24.90 3.84
C GLU A 179 -5.49 -25.32 3.44
N ILE A 180 -4.78 -24.47 2.71
CA ILE A 180 -3.38 -24.69 2.33
C ILE A 180 -2.46 -24.30 3.48
N VAL A 181 -2.69 -23.14 4.10
CA VAL A 181 -1.86 -22.60 5.19
C VAL A 181 -1.84 -23.53 6.39
N GLU A 182 -3.01 -23.94 6.86
CA GLU A 182 -3.18 -24.84 8.01
C GLU A 182 -3.04 -26.33 7.62
N ARG A 183 -2.73 -26.64 6.36
CA ARG A 183 -2.63 -28.01 5.82
C ARG A 183 -3.89 -28.87 6.08
N ARG A 184 -5.07 -28.26 6.06
CA ARG A 184 -6.37 -28.94 6.15
C ARG A 184 -6.87 -29.48 4.79
N CYS A 185 -6.00 -29.54 3.79
CA CYS A 185 -6.26 -30.05 2.46
C CYS A 185 -5.69 -31.46 2.25
N SER A 186 -6.06 -32.11 1.14
CA SER A 186 -5.45 -33.39 0.77
C SER A 186 -4.00 -33.19 0.31
N VAL A 187 -3.20 -34.26 0.40
CA VAL A 187 -1.81 -34.26 -0.10
C VAL A 187 -1.76 -33.90 -1.59
N ALA A 188 -2.72 -34.38 -2.39
CA ALA A 188 -2.81 -34.04 -3.81
C ALA A 188 -3.04 -32.54 -4.02
N GLN A 189 -3.97 -31.95 -3.27
CA GLN A 189 -4.25 -30.50 -3.35
C GLN A 189 -3.05 -29.67 -2.94
N TYR A 190 -2.33 -30.04 -1.88
CA TYR A 190 -1.11 -29.35 -1.47
C TYR A 190 0.02 -29.48 -2.51
N ASN A 191 0.16 -30.65 -3.13
CA ASN A 191 1.14 -30.84 -4.20
C ASN A 191 0.79 -30.02 -5.46
N ASP A 192 -0.50 -29.92 -5.81
CA ASP A 192 -0.96 -29.06 -6.91
C ASP A 192 -0.62 -27.58 -6.65
N TYR A 193 -0.72 -27.14 -5.40
CA TYR A 193 -0.33 -25.80 -4.96
C TYR A 193 1.18 -25.57 -5.17
N LEU A 194 2.02 -26.49 -4.66
CA LEU A 194 3.48 -26.38 -4.80
C LEU A 194 3.92 -26.42 -6.26
N GLU A 195 3.30 -27.27 -7.08
CA GLU A 195 3.60 -27.34 -8.51
C GLU A 195 3.25 -26.03 -9.22
N CYS A 196 2.16 -25.39 -8.81
CA CYS A 196 1.76 -24.10 -9.32
C CYS A 196 2.78 -22.99 -9.00
N GLU A 197 3.28 -22.94 -7.76
CA GLU A 197 4.34 -22.00 -7.35
C GLU A 197 5.64 -22.23 -8.14
N ARG A 198 6.02 -23.50 -8.32
CA ARG A 198 7.18 -23.86 -9.16
C ARG A 198 7.00 -23.38 -10.59
N ARG A 199 5.83 -23.60 -11.18
CA ARG A 199 5.53 -23.18 -12.55
C ARG A 199 5.58 -21.66 -12.71
N LEU A 200 5.03 -20.90 -11.77
CA LEU A 200 5.14 -19.43 -11.77
C LEU A 200 6.61 -19.00 -11.80
N THR A 201 7.42 -19.60 -10.93
CA THR A 201 8.85 -19.29 -10.84
C THR A 201 9.61 -19.61 -12.14
N ILE A 202 9.33 -20.77 -12.74
CA ILE A 202 9.95 -21.20 -14.02
C ILE A 202 9.62 -20.23 -15.16
N GLU A 203 8.36 -19.75 -15.21
CA GLU A 203 7.88 -18.80 -16.21
C GLU A 203 8.27 -17.34 -15.88
N GLY A 204 9.13 -17.13 -14.88
CA GLY A 204 9.64 -15.80 -14.50
C GLY A 204 8.66 -14.95 -13.71
N TRP A 205 7.53 -15.50 -13.26
CA TRP A 205 6.59 -14.82 -12.38
C TRP A 205 7.09 -14.83 -10.94
N ARG A 206 6.95 -13.68 -10.27
CA ARG A 206 7.13 -13.54 -8.84
C ARG A 206 5.78 -13.54 -8.14
N GLY A 207 5.48 -14.66 -7.48
CA GLY A 207 4.34 -14.78 -6.58
C GLY A 207 4.61 -14.06 -5.27
N ILE A 208 3.70 -13.18 -4.85
CA ILE A 208 3.66 -12.60 -3.51
C ILE A 208 2.46 -13.23 -2.82
N ALA A 209 2.74 -14.16 -1.91
CA ALA A 209 1.74 -14.81 -1.09
C ALA A 209 1.12 -13.81 -0.10
N ILE A 210 -0.20 -13.81 -0.02
CA ILE A 210 -1.00 -13.03 0.92
C ILE A 210 -1.92 -14.02 1.62
N ILE A 211 -1.69 -14.21 2.91
CA ILE A 211 -2.56 -14.99 3.81
C ILE A 211 -3.34 -14.03 4.69
N ARG A 212 -4.45 -14.51 5.28
CA ARG A 212 -5.33 -13.66 6.10
C ARG A 212 -4.57 -13.00 7.24
N GLU A 213 -3.70 -13.75 7.91
CA GLU A 213 -2.88 -13.31 9.04
C GLU A 213 -1.95 -12.14 8.65
N MET A 214 -1.48 -12.08 7.39
CA MET A 214 -0.68 -10.94 6.93
C MET A 214 -1.51 -9.66 6.81
N LEU A 215 -2.78 -9.78 6.46
CA LEU A 215 -3.70 -8.65 6.35
C LEU A 215 -4.23 -8.21 7.73
N GLU A 216 -4.23 -9.09 8.73
CA GLU A 216 -4.41 -8.71 10.14
C GLU A 216 -3.27 -7.81 10.63
N HIS A 217 -2.10 -7.91 10.00
CA HIS A 217 -0.90 -7.11 10.29
C HIS A 217 -0.51 -6.18 9.13
N ILE A 218 -1.51 -5.59 8.48
CA ILE A 218 -1.35 -4.85 7.21
C ILE A 218 -0.33 -3.71 7.24
N SER A 219 -0.04 -3.15 8.41
CA SER A 219 0.90 -2.03 8.57
C SER A 219 2.33 -2.40 8.20
N ALA A 220 2.78 -3.62 8.54
CA ALA A 220 4.08 -4.14 8.13
C ALA A 220 4.10 -4.35 6.61
N LEU A 221 3.05 -4.99 6.10
CA LEU A 221 2.92 -5.28 4.67
C LEU A 221 2.88 -3.99 3.83
N ARG A 222 2.20 -2.94 4.30
CA ARG A 222 2.13 -1.62 3.65
C ARG A 222 3.50 -0.97 3.48
N ARG A 223 4.39 -1.10 4.48
CA ARG A 223 5.75 -0.55 4.42
C ARG A 223 6.58 -1.27 3.35
N ASP A 224 6.46 -2.60 3.30
CA ASP A 224 7.32 -3.42 2.47
C ASP A 224 6.77 -3.57 1.04
N MET A 225 5.47 -3.37 0.83
CA MET A 225 4.81 -3.61 -0.45
C MET A 225 5.45 -2.84 -1.63
N PRO A 226 5.76 -1.54 -1.53
CA PRO A 226 6.42 -0.82 -2.61
C PRO A 226 7.80 -1.40 -2.94
N LEU A 227 8.53 -1.88 -1.93
CA LEU A 227 9.84 -2.51 -2.10
C LEU A 227 9.70 -3.93 -2.69
N LEU A 228 8.71 -4.70 -2.25
CA LEU A 228 8.42 -6.04 -2.76
C LEU A 228 8.05 -5.98 -4.25
N VAL A 229 7.18 -5.04 -4.62
CA VAL A 229 6.80 -4.81 -6.02
C VAL A 229 8.02 -4.29 -6.80
N ARG A 230 8.76 -3.30 -6.28
CA ARG A 230 9.94 -2.75 -6.98
C ARG A 230 11.07 -3.78 -7.17
N ASN A 231 11.32 -4.63 -6.18
CA ASN A 231 12.31 -5.71 -6.28
C ASN A 231 11.85 -6.83 -7.20
N ALA A 232 10.54 -6.98 -7.39
CA ALA A 232 9.96 -7.86 -8.41
C ALA A 232 10.01 -7.23 -9.82
N CYS A 233 10.20 -5.91 -9.91
CA CYS A 233 10.25 -5.11 -11.13
C CYS A 233 11.60 -4.35 -11.24
N PRO A 234 12.76 -5.00 -11.46
CA PRO A 234 14.01 -4.26 -11.62
C PRO A 234 13.87 -3.27 -12.77
N ARG A 235 13.96 -1.97 -12.47
CA ARG A 235 14.00 -0.91 -13.48
C ARG A 235 15.19 -1.19 -14.40
N ARG A 236 14.93 -1.28 -15.71
CA ARG A 236 15.99 -1.17 -16.72
C ARG A 236 16.56 0.24 -16.72
#